data_AF-A0A6I7WDC9-F1
#
_entry.id   AF-A0A6I7WDC9-F1
#
_cell.length_a   1.000
_cell.length_b   1.000
_cell.length_c   1.000
_cell.angle_alpha   90.00
_cell.angle_beta   90.00
_cell.angle_gamma   90.00
#
_symmetry.space_group_name_H-M   'P 1'
#
loop_
_entity.id
_entity.type
_entity.pdbx_description
1 polymer ?
#
loop_
_entity_poly.entity_id
_entity_poly.type
_entity_poly.pdbx_seq_one_letter_code
_entity_poly.pdbx_strand_id
1 'polypeptide(L)'
;NHRMHNKAFIMDNTFAIIGGRKIGNQYFGVSSEMNFRDLDIITTGPIVKDISKSFDVFWNSEWAIPIQAISKKQPSPKDVQKGLKKLQKYIDNHKEFPYPVHSTQEEIYQRMNATKDSLIWANAKILYDDPAKKIDTDTGYQGIQPHLTKLANDAQDEILIESAYYIAGPNGAKRALELHKKGIKLRILTNFHGDQ
;
A
#
# COMPACT_ATOMS: atom_id res chain seq x y z
N ASN A 1 19.84 -1.98 -3.40
CA ASN A 1 18.55 -1.42 -3.83
C ASN A 1 17.77 -0.96 -2.60
N HIS A 2 17.91 0.33 -2.26
CA HIS A 2 17.33 0.92 -1.04
C HIS A 2 16.24 1.90 -1.46
N ARG A 3 15.00 1.41 -1.56
CA ARG A 3 13.85 2.19 -2.02
C ARG A 3 12.68 2.00 -1.05
N MET A 4 11.93 3.07 -0.82
CA MET A 4 10.69 3.02 -0.07
C MET A 4 9.63 2.26 -0.88
N HIS A 5 8.96 1.30 -0.25
CA HIS A 5 7.90 0.49 -0.88
C HIS A 5 6.52 0.68 -0.23
N ASN A 6 6.41 1.56 0.76
CA ASN A 6 5.15 1.81 1.44
C ASN A 6 4.21 2.58 0.49
N LYS A 7 2.91 2.34 0.60
CA LYS A 7 1.90 3.21 0.01
C LYS A 7 0.92 3.57 1.11
N ALA A 8 0.83 4.86 1.37
CA ALA A 8 -0.06 5.42 2.35
C ALA A 8 -0.57 6.77 1.82
N PHE A 9 -1.87 6.99 1.95
CA PHE A 9 -2.50 8.28 1.72
C PHE A 9 -3.22 8.69 3.00
N ILE A 10 -2.65 9.66 3.70
CA ILE A 10 -3.12 10.10 5.03
C ILE A 10 -3.75 11.48 4.87
N MET A 11 -4.96 11.63 5.38
CA MET A 11 -5.74 12.86 5.32
C MET A 11 -5.99 13.36 6.74
N ASP A 12 -5.41 14.52 7.06
CA ASP A 12 -5.60 15.26 8.31
C ASP A 12 -5.38 14.43 9.59
N ASN A 13 -4.55 13.38 9.53
CA ASN A 13 -4.38 12.39 10.60
C ASN A 13 -5.71 11.78 11.12
N THR A 14 -6.75 11.78 10.28
CA THR A 14 -8.10 11.33 10.62
C THR A 14 -8.50 10.10 9.81
N PHE A 15 -8.10 10.06 8.55
CA PHE A 15 -8.27 8.90 7.67
C PHE A 15 -6.93 8.51 7.05
N ALA A 16 -6.75 7.22 6.81
CA ALA A 16 -5.64 6.72 6.02
C ALA A 16 -6.10 5.63 5.07
N ILE A 17 -5.54 5.61 3.86
CA ILE A 17 -5.60 4.49 2.93
C ILE A 17 -4.20 3.89 2.86
N ILE A 18 -4.09 2.59 3.13
CA ILE A 18 -2.83 1.84 3.03
C ILE A 18 -3.05 0.58 2.19
N GLY A 19 -2.03 0.12 1.47
CA GLY A 19 -2.16 -1.10 0.67
C GLY A 19 -1.05 -1.27 -0.37
N GLY A 20 -1.35 -2.02 -1.42
CA GLY A 20 -0.40 -2.33 -2.49
C GLY A 20 -0.44 -1.38 -3.68
N ARG A 21 -1.54 -0.64 -3.88
CA ARG A 21 -1.74 0.13 -5.12
C ARG A 21 -0.78 1.29 -5.27
N LYS A 22 -0.24 1.45 -6.48
CA LYS A 22 0.49 2.66 -6.91
C LYS A 22 -0.43 3.58 -7.71
N ILE A 23 0.04 4.79 -7.96
CA ILE A 23 -0.61 5.74 -8.86
C ILE A 23 -0.25 5.36 -10.31
N GLY A 24 -1.23 4.83 -11.06
CA GLY A 24 -1.09 4.51 -12.49
C GLY A 24 -2.30 3.76 -13.03
N ASN A 25 -2.54 3.86 -14.34
CA ASN A 25 -3.78 3.37 -14.98
C ASN A 25 -4.10 1.90 -14.65
N GLN A 26 -3.09 1.03 -14.62
CA GLN A 26 -3.25 -0.41 -14.36
C GLN A 26 -3.77 -0.70 -12.95
N TYR A 27 -3.49 0.15 -11.95
CA TYR A 27 -3.95 -0.04 -10.57
C TYR A 27 -5.39 0.41 -10.33
N PHE A 28 -5.94 1.18 -11.27
CA PHE A 28 -7.29 1.73 -11.21
C PHE A 28 -8.18 1.16 -12.30
N GLY A 29 -7.83 0.03 -12.94
CA GLY A 29 -8.75 -0.61 -13.89
C GLY A 29 -8.98 0.19 -15.18
N VAL A 30 -8.17 1.21 -15.48
CA VAL A 30 -8.37 2.10 -16.63
C VAL A 30 -7.33 1.91 -17.72
N SER A 31 -6.46 0.89 -17.61
CA SER A 31 -5.61 0.48 -18.73
C SER A 31 -6.40 -0.37 -19.72
N SER A 32 -6.21 -0.10 -21.01
CA SER A 32 -6.74 -0.91 -22.11
C SER A 32 -5.96 -2.20 -22.36
N GLU A 33 -4.74 -2.33 -21.81
CA GLU A 33 -3.86 -3.48 -22.03
C GLU A 33 -3.99 -4.50 -20.90
N MET A 34 -3.76 -4.06 -19.66
CA MET A 34 -3.76 -4.94 -18.49
C MET A 34 -4.03 -4.14 -17.23
N ASN A 35 -4.84 -4.71 -16.33
CA ASN A 35 -5.11 -4.13 -15.01
C ASN A 35 -4.65 -5.08 -13.90
N PHE A 36 -4.15 -4.51 -12.82
CA PHE A 36 -3.67 -5.25 -11.65
C PHE A 36 -4.78 -5.40 -10.62
N ARG A 37 -4.86 -6.59 -10.03
CA ARG A 37 -5.64 -6.84 -8.83
C ARG A 37 -4.77 -6.49 -7.63
N ASP A 38 -5.31 -5.66 -6.74
CA ASP A 38 -4.60 -5.18 -5.58
C ASP A 38 -5.59 -4.82 -4.47
N LEU A 39 -5.11 -4.80 -3.23
CA LEU A 39 -5.92 -4.59 -2.04
C LEU A 39 -5.42 -3.38 -1.27
N ASP A 40 -6.36 -2.50 -0.93
CA ASP A 40 -6.13 -1.39 -0.02
C ASP A 40 -7.17 -1.44 1.10
N ILE A 41 -6.81 -0.85 2.23
CA ILE A 41 -7.67 -0.69 3.41
C ILE A 41 -7.78 0.81 3.66
N ILE A 42 -9.02 1.30 3.78
CA ILE A 42 -9.32 2.59 4.38
C ILE A 42 -9.57 2.41 5.87
N THR A 43 -8.99 3.28 6.69
CA THR A 43 -9.12 3.23 8.15
C THR A 43 -9.25 4.61 8.78
N THR A 44 -9.77 4.64 10.00
CA THR A 44 -9.92 5.82 10.84
C THR A 44 -9.68 5.45 12.32
N GLY A 45 -9.63 6.46 13.19
CA GLY A 45 -9.41 6.28 14.62
C GLY A 45 -7.93 6.23 15.02
N PRO A 46 -7.60 5.71 16.21
CA PRO A 46 -6.27 5.84 16.80
C PRO A 46 -5.12 5.28 15.94
N ILE A 47 -5.40 4.23 15.16
CA ILE A 47 -4.40 3.58 14.29
C ILE A 47 -3.82 4.55 13.25
N VAL A 48 -4.57 5.57 12.82
CA VAL A 48 -4.09 6.57 11.86
C VAL A 48 -2.87 7.31 12.40
N LYS A 49 -2.80 7.56 13.72
CA LYS A 49 -1.62 8.20 14.32
C LYS A 49 -0.38 7.32 14.20
N ASP A 50 -0.52 6.01 14.32
CA ASP A 50 0.62 5.09 14.17
C ASP A 50 1.05 4.95 12.70
N ILE A 51 0.09 5.00 11.77
CA ILE A 51 0.38 5.10 10.33
C ILE A 51 1.13 6.41 10.04
N SER A 52 0.70 7.54 10.60
CA SER A 52 1.39 8.83 10.43
C SER A 52 2.79 8.82 11.03
N LYS A 53 2.99 8.23 12.21
CA LYS A 53 4.33 8.02 12.77
C LYS A 53 5.22 7.22 11.81
N SER A 54 4.68 6.19 11.16
CA SER A 54 5.44 5.42 10.16
C SER A 54 5.85 6.31 8.98
N PHE A 55 4.97 7.20 8.52
CA PHE A 55 5.32 8.19 7.49
C PHE A 55 6.45 9.11 7.96
N ASP A 56 6.35 9.68 9.17
CA ASP A 56 7.35 10.59 9.71
C ASP A 56 8.73 9.93 9.86
N VAL A 57 8.77 8.65 10.26
CA VAL A 57 10.02 7.87 10.34
C VAL A 57 10.70 7.80 8.98
N PHE A 58 9.96 7.55 7.90
CA PHE A 58 10.53 7.51 6.55
C PHE A 58 10.87 8.90 6.02
N TRP A 59 9.96 9.86 6.18
CA TRP A 59 10.09 11.21 5.63
C TRP A 59 11.26 11.98 6.23
N ASN A 60 11.54 11.79 7.52
CA ASN A 60 12.64 12.44 8.22
C ASN A 60 13.92 11.57 8.26
N SER A 61 13.96 10.45 7.54
CA SER A 61 15.16 9.61 7.48
C SER A 61 16.26 10.24 6.62
N GLU A 62 17.52 9.89 6.89
CA GLU A 62 18.68 10.30 6.08
C GLU A 62 18.59 9.85 4.60
N TRP A 63 17.74 8.87 4.31
CA TRP A 63 17.50 8.32 2.99
C TRP A 63 16.47 9.12 2.18
N ALA A 64 15.74 10.04 2.83
CA ALA A 64 14.78 10.93 2.18
C ALA A 64 15.47 12.20 1.69
N ILE A 65 15.97 12.17 0.45
CA ILE A 65 16.56 13.35 -0.18
C ILE A 65 15.52 14.16 -0.96
N PRO A 66 15.59 15.50 -0.93
CA PRO A 66 14.68 16.36 -1.68
C PRO A 66 14.82 16.11 -3.19
N ILE A 67 13.72 16.21 -3.93
CA ILE A 67 13.72 16.01 -5.39
C ILE A 67 14.68 16.97 -6.10
N GLN A 68 14.93 18.14 -5.51
CA GLN A 68 15.86 19.16 -5.99
C GLN A 68 17.32 18.69 -6.02
N ALA A 69 17.68 17.69 -5.21
CA ALA A 69 19.00 17.07 -5.26
C ALA A 69 19.18 16.19 -6.52
N ILE A 70 18.07 15.72 -7.11
CA ILE A 70 18.07 14.84 -8.28
C ILE A 70 17.76 15.63 -9.57
N SER A 71 16.80 16.55 -9.49
CA SER A 71 16.33 17.35 -10.62
C SER A 71 16.59 18.83 -10.40
N LYS A 72 17.36 19.44 -11.32
CA LYS A 72 17.62 20.89 -11.33
C LYS A 72 16.42 21.70 -11.85
N LYS A 73 15.39 21.04 -12.39
CA LYS A 73 14.21 21.72 -12.93
C LYS A 73 13.34 22.23 -11.78
N GLN A 74 13.23 23.55 -11.68
CA GLN A 74 12.35 24.24 -10.73
C GLN A 74 11.19 24.86 -11.51
N PRO A 75 9.99 24.25 -11.50
CA PRO A 75 8.83 24.82 -12.18
C PRO A 75 8.50 26.20 -11.61
N SER A 76 8.40 27.20 -12.48
CA SER A 76 7.88 28.51 -12.09
C SER A 76 6.37 28.43 -11.80
N PRO A 77 5.79 29.41 -11.10
CA PRO A 77 4.33 29.49 -10.96
C PRO A 77 3.58 29.46 -12.31
N LYS A 78 4.18 30.01 -13.38
CA LYS A 78 3.63 29.95 -14.74
C LYS A 78 3.64 28.52 -15.30
N ASP A 79 4.70 27.75 -15.04
CA ASP A 79 4.79 26.35 -15.46
C ASP A 79 3.74 25.48 -14.76
N VAL A 80 3.55 25.70 -13.45
CA VAL A 80 2.50 25.03 -12.66
C VAL A 80 1.13 25.36 -13.22
N GLN A 81 0.83 26.64 -13.46
CA GLN A 81 -0.45 27.06 -14.04
C GLN A 81 -0.68 26.44 -15.43
N LYS A 82 0.36 26.39 -16.27
CA LYS A 82 0.28 25.72 -17.58
C LYS A 82 0.02 24.22 -17.45
N GLY A 83 0.64 23.57 -16.48
CA GLY A 83 0.41 22.15 -16.15
C GLY A 83 -1.02 21.90 -15.71
N LEU A 84 -1.55 22.71 -14.80
CA LEU A 84 -2.94 22.63 -14.33
C LEU A 84 -3.94 22.85 -15.46
N LYS A 85 -3.73 23.84 -16.34
CA LYS A 85 -4.57 24.03 -17.53
C LYS A 85 -4.54 22.83 -18.48
N LYS A 86 -3.37 22.22 -18.66
CA LYS A 86 -3.24 20.99 -19.47
C LYS A 86 -4.00 19.82 -18.83
N LEU A 87 -3.91 19.67 -17.51
CA LEU A 87 -4.65 18.65 -16.77
C LEU A 87 -6.16 18.88 -16.86
N GLN A 88 -6.64 20.11 -16.68
CA GLN A 88 -8.06 20.43 -16.82
C GLN A 88 -8.57 20.10 -18.22
N LYS A 89 -7.85 20.52 -19.27
CA LYS A 89 -8.20 20.18 -20.65
C LYS A 89 -8.19 18.67 -20.91
N TYR A 90 -7.28 17.94 -20.26
CA TYR A 90 -7.28 16.48 -20.34
C TYR A 90 -8.57 15.91 -19.73
N ILE A 91 -8.93 16.33 -18.52
CA ILE A 91 -10.17 15.91 -17.84
C ILE A 91 -11.41 16.24 -18.69
N ASP A 92 -11.55 17.48 -19.15
CA ASP A 92 -12.72 17.93 -19.92
C ASP A 92 -12.93 17.14 -21.23
N ASN A 93 -11.83 16.65 -21.82
CA ASN A 93 -11.84 15.87 -23.05
C ASN A 93 -11.99 14.36 -22.83
N HIS A 94 -11.79 13.85 -21.61
CA HIS A 94 -11.87 12.42 -21.30
C HIS A 94 -13.19 12.11 -20.58
N LYS A 95 -14.29 12.16 -21.34
CA LYS A 95 -15.65 11.96 -20.80
C LYS A 95 -15.97 10.52 -20.39
N GLU A 96 -15.25 9.54 -20.95
CA GLU A 96 -15.44 8.11 -20.69
C GLU A 96 -14.47 7.60 -19.62
N PHE A 97 -14.41 8.28 -18.47
CA PHE A 97 -13.64 7.80 -17.32
C PHE A 97 -14.57 7.03 -16.36
N PRO A 98 -14.22 5.82 -15.91
CA PRO A 98 -15.11 4.98 -15.10
C PRO A 98 -15.29 5.49 -13.66
N TYR A 99 -14.60 6.57 -13.28
CA TYR A 99 -14.69 7.19 -11.96
C TYR A 99 -15.20 8.62 -12.06
N PRO A 100 -15.95 9.10 -11.04
CA PRO A 100 -16.39 10.48 -11.00
C PRO A 100 -15.19 11.42 -10.84
N VAL A 101 -14.91 12.24 -11.86
CA VAL A 101 -13.84 13.27 -11.82
C VAL A 101 -14.40 14.65 -11.51
N HIS A 102 -15.67 14.88 -11.84
CA HIS A 102 -16.43 16.05 -11.43
C HIS A 102 -17.37 15.61 -10.30
N SER A 103 -17.12 16.06 -9.08
CA SER A 103 -18.03 15.83 -7.97
C SER A 103 -18.29 17.11 -7.22
N THR A 104 -19.54 17.29 -6.81
CA THR A 104 -19.91 18.39 -5.92
C THR A 104 -19.40 18.10 -4.50
N GLN A 105 -19.34 19.14 -3.68
CA GLN A 105 -18.96 19.00 -2.28
C GLN A 105 -19.95 18.09 -1.54
N GLU A 106 -21.25 18.21 -1.84
CA GLU A 106 -22.31 17.40 -1.27
C GLU A 106 -22.14 15.91 -1.60
N GLU A 107 -21.83 15.59 -2.86
CA GLU A 107 -21.58 14.20 -3.30
C GLU A 107 -20.36 13.59 -2.61
N ILE A 108 -19.29 14.38 -2.43
CA ILE A 108 -18.11 13.94 -1.70
C ILE A 108 -18.48 13.64 -0.24
N TYR A 109 -19.21 14.53 0.44
CA TYR A 109 -19.63 14.31 1.81
C TYR A 109 -20.53 13.08 1.98
N GLN A 110 -21.47 12.86 1.06
CA GLN A 110 -22.32 11.68 1.09
C GLN A 110 -21.51 10.39 0.97
N ARG A 111 -20.56 10.32 0.03
CA ARG A 111 -19.67 9.17 -0.12
C ARG A 111 -18.79 8.95 1.11
N MET A 112 -18.26 10.03 1.70
CA MET A 112 -17.46 9.95 2.92
C MET A 112 -18.28 9.40 4.10
N ASN A 113 -19.51 9.88 4.29
CA ASN A 113 -20.41 9.38 5.34
C ASN A 113 -20.76 7.91 5.12
N ALA A 114 -21.18 7.54 3.90
CA ALA A 114 -21.46 6.14 3.58
C ALA A 114 -20.23 5.23 3.78
N THR A 115 -19.04 5.71 3.42
CA THR A 115 -17.78 4.97 3.65
C THR A 115 -17.55 4.77 5.14
N LYS A 116 -17.67 5.83 5.94
CA LYS A 116 -17.53 5.78 7.41
C LYS A 116 -18.51 4.78 8.03
N ASP A 117 -19.77 4.79 7.59
CA ASP A 117 -20.82 3.91 8.13
C ASP A 117 -20.62 2.44 7.73
N SER A 118 -19.88 2.19 6.64
CA SER A 118 -19.53 0.84 6.17
C SER A 118 -18.27 0.25 6.83
N LEU A 119 -17.56 1.02 7.66
CA LEU A 119 -16.33 0.56 8.30
C LEU A 119 -16.61 -0.51 9.35
N ILE A 120 -15.73 -1.51 9.38
CA ILE A 120 -15.74 -2.56 10.41
C ILE A 120 -14.76 -2.15 11.51
N TRP A 121 -15.27 -2.02 12.74
CA TRP A 121 -14.44 -1.73 13.91
C TRP A 121 -13.70 -2.98 14.37
N ALA A 122 -12.37 -2.91 14.41
CA ALA A 122 -11.50 -3.99 14.84
C ALA A 122 -10.25 -3.45 15.53
N ASN A 123 -9.63 -4.28 16.34
CA ASN A 123 -8.28 -4.01 16.84
C ASN A 123 -7.30 -4.12 15.68
N ALA A 124 -6.52 -3.07 15.45
CA ALA A 124 -5.56 -3.00 14.36
C ALA A 124 -4.16 -2.65 14.88
N LYS A 125 -3.14 -3.19 14.20
CA LYS A 125 -1.74 -2.83 14.40
C LYS A 125 -1.09 -2.62 13.04
N ILE A 126 -0.39 -1.50 12.89
CA ILE A 126 0.41 -1.24 11.69
C ILE A 126 1.78 -1.92 11.83
N LEU A 127 2.25 -2.52 10.75
CA LEU A 127 3.58 -3.08 10.63
C LEU A 127 4.29 -2.37 9.47
N TYR A 128 5.52 -1.94 9.68
CA TYR A 128 6.37 -1.31 8.68
C TYR A 128 7.84 -1.63 8.96
N ASP A 129 8.67 -1.63 7.91
CA ASP A 129 10.11 -1.79 8.06
C ASP A 129 10.78 -0.46 8.46
N ASP A 130 11.89 -0.51 9.20
CA ASP A 130 12.71 0.68 9.46
C ASP A 130 13.38 1.14 8.15
N PRO A 131 13.40 2.45 7.81
CA PRO A 131 14.04 2.94 6.61
C PRO A 131 15.53 2.58 6.52
N ALA A 132 16.25 2.45 7.63
CA ALA A 132 17.64 2.01 7.64
C ALA A 132 17.80 0.48 7.46
N LYS A 133 16.69 -0.27 7.38
CA LYS A 133 16.65 -1.74 7.27
C LYS A 133 17.52 -2.42 8.32
N LYS A 134 17.46 -1.93 9.56
CA LYS A 134 18.29 -2.42 10.65
C LYS A 134 18.04 -3.91 10.85
N ILE A 135 19.13 -4.67 10.89
CA ILE A 135 19.11 -6.08 11.25
C ILE A 135 19.32 -6.13 12.76
N ASP A 136 18.37 -6.73 13.48
CA ASP A 136 18.58 -7.09 14.87
C ASP A 136 19.59 -8.25 14.90
N THR A 137 20.71 -8.09 15.58
CA THR A 137 21.73 -9.14 15.67
C THR A 137 21.30 -10.31 16.56
N ASP A 138 20.29 -10.14 17.43
CA ASP A 138 19.81 -11.18 18.34
C ASP A 138 18.62 -11.98 17.75
N THR A 139 17.79 -11.35 16.92
CA THR A 139 16.60 -11.99 16.33
C THR A 139 16.65 -12.16 14.81
N GLY A 140 17.66 -11.60 14.15
CA GLY A 140 17.97 -11.79 12.73
C GLY A 140 17.22 -10.88 11.76
N TYR A 141 16.16 -10.15 12.16
CA TYR A 141 15.48 -9.12 11.36
C TYR A 141 14.65 -8.17 12.24
N GLN A 142 14.82 -6.84 12.13
CA GLN A 142 13.76 -5.88 12.49
C GLN A 142 12.95 -5.58 11.22
N GLY A 143 11.64 -5.83 11.26
CA GLY A 143 10.77 -5.60 10.10
C GLY A 143 9.46 -6.35 10.20
N ILE A 144 8.72 -6.41 9.10
CA ILE A 144 7.39 -7.02 9.06
C ILE A 144 7.47 -8.55 9.15
N GLN A 145 8.56 -9.17 8.67
CA GLN A 145 8.66 -10.63 8.57
C GLN A 145 8.42 -11.36 9.90
N PRO A 146 9.11 -11.03 11.02
CA PRO A 146 8.97 -11.82 12.25
C PRO A 146 7.55 -11.80 12.79
N HIS A 147 6.85 -10.68 12.61
CA HIS A 147 5.43 -10.56 12.94
C HIS A 147 4.56 -11.48 12.09
N LEU A 148 4.78 -11.54 10.78
CA LEU A 148 4.06 -12.46 9.89
C LEU A 148 4.37 -13.93 10.21
N THR A 149 5.64 -14.26 10.51
CA THR A 149 6.04 -15.60 10.93
C THR A 149 5.33 -16.02 12.22
N LYS A 150 5.25 -15.11 13.20
CA LYS A 150 4.51 -15.36 14.43
C LYS A 150 3.02 -15.58 14.15
N LEU A 151 2.38 -14.72 13.36
CA LEU A 151 0.97 -14.89 12.97
C LEU A 151 0.71 -16.23 12.28
N ALA A 152 1.61 -16.66 11.39
CA ALA A 152 1.51 -17.96 10.75
C ALA A 152 1.67 -19.13 11.73
N ASN A 153 2.57 -19.02 12.71
CA ASN A 153 2.77 -20.06 13.73
C ASN A 153 1.60 -20.16 14.73
N ASP A 154 0.94 -19.04 15.01
CA ASP A 154 -0.20 -18.93 15.93
C ASP A 154 -1.54 -19.30 15.26
N ALA A 155 -1.55 -19.53 13.93
CA ALA A 155 -2.74 -19.93 13.19
C ALA A 155 -3.27 -21.30 13.65
N GLN A 156 -4.59 -21.42 13.75
CA GLN A 156 -5.25 -22.64 14.23
C GLN A 156 -5.85 -23.46 13.07
N ASP A 157 -6.45 -22.79 12.08
CA ASP A 157 -7.25 -23.46 11.04
C ASP A 157 -6.72 -23.24 9.62
N GLU A 158 -6.51 -21.98 9.23
CA GLU A 158 -6.18 -21.61 7.85
C GLU A 158 -5.31 -20.36 7.77
N ILE A 159 -4.43 -20.33 6.77
CA ILE A 159 -3.66 -19.17 6.35
C ILE A 159 -3.95 -18.94 4.86
N LEU A 160 -4.45 -17.75 4.56
CA LEU A 160 -4.68 -17.26 3.20
C LEU A 160 -3.63 -16.21 2.86
N ILE A 161 -2.92 -16.40 1.75
CA ILE A 161 -1.91 -15.46 1.26
C ILE A 161 -2.33 -14.99 -0.13
N GLU A 162 -2.56 -13.68 -0.28
CA GLU A 162 -2.62 -13.02 -1.59
C GLU A 162 -1.34 -12.18 -1.74
N SER A 163 -0.51 -12.51 -2.72
CA SER A 163 0.77 -11.81 -2.94
C SER A 163 1.07 -11.70 -4.43
N ALA A 164 1.71 -10.61 -4.83
CA ALA A 164 2.18 -10.46 -6.20
C ALA A 164 3.25 -11.48 -6.56
N TYR A 165 4.01 -12.02 -5.59
CA TYR A 165 4.98 -13.09 -5.81
C TYR A 165 5.03 -14.00 -4.59
N TYR A 166 5.07 -15.31 -4.82
CA TYR A 166 5.33 -16.28 -3.76
C TYR A 166 6.67 -16.98 -3.99
N ILE A 167 7.69 -16.56 -3.23
CA ILE A 167 9.03 -17.13 -3.28
C ILE A 167 9.28 -17.88 -1.97
N ALA A 168 8.87 -19.14 -1.93
CA ALA A 168 9.20 -20.02 -0.81
C ALA A 168 10.62 -20.55 -0.96
N GLY A 169 11.60 -19.88 -0.34
CA GLY A 169 12.91 -20.50 -0.12
C GLY A 169 12.80 -21.77 0.74
N PRO A 170 13.89 -22.55 0.93
CA PRO A 170 13.86 -23.84 1.63
C PRO A 170 13.18 -23.79 3.02
N ASN A 171 13.39 -22.73 3.78
CA ASN A 171 12.76 -22.52 5.09
C ASN A 171 11.24 -22.30 4.99
N GLY A 172 10.78 -21.61 3.94
CA GLY A 172 9.35 -21.39 3.68
C GLY A 172 8.65 -22.70 3.32
N ALA A 173 9.26 -23.52 2.46
CA ALA A 173 8.74 -24.85 2.11
C ALA A 173 8.68 -25.78 3.34
N LYS A 174 9.73 -25.79 4.16
CA LYS A 174 9.75 -26.54 5.43
C LYS A 174 8.61 -26.10 6.36
N ARG A 175 8.39 -24.80 6.52
CA ARG A 175 7.32 -24.26 7.35
C ARG A 175 5.93 -24.63 6.81
N ALA A 176 5.72 -24.55 5.50
CA ALA A 176 4.46 -24.98 4.88
C ALA A 176 4.15 -26.46 5.19
N LEU A 177 5.17 -27.33 5.15
CA LEU A 177 5.03 -28.73 5.54
C LEU A 177 4.72 -28.89 7.03
N GLU A 178 5.37 -28.12 7.91
CA GLU A 178 5.09 -28.12 9.35
C GLU A 178 3.65 -27.68 9.67
N LEU A 179 3.16 -26.63 9.01
CA LEU A 179 1.78 -26.17 9.13
C LEU A 179 0.80 -27.24 8.65
N HIS A 180 1.08 -27.87 7.51
CA HIS A 180 0.26 -28.95 6.99
C HIS A 180 0.20 -30.15 7.95
N LYS A 181 1.32 -30.56 8.56
CA LYS A 181 1.36 -31.62 9.56
C LYS A 181 0.55 -31.30 10.83
N LYS A 182 0.35 -30.02 11.14
CA LYS A 182 -0.53 -29.55 12.23
C LYS A 182 -2.01 -29.49 11.84
N GLY A 183 -2.36 -29.83 10.59
CA GLY A 183 -3.73 -29.75 10.08
C GLY A 183 -4.16 -28.36 9.61
N ILE A 184 -3.23 -27.39 9.59
CA ILE A 184 -3.50 -26.02 9.15
C ILE A 184 -3.54 -25.96 7.62
N LYS A 185 -4.60 -25.38 7.07
CA LYS A 185 -4.75 -25.17 5.62
C LYS A 185 -3.92 -23.96 5.18
N LEU A 186 -3.06 -24.13 4.17
CA LEU A 186 -2.33 -23.03 3.54
C LEU A 186 -2.83 -22.86 2.11
N ARG A 187 -3.41 -21.71 1.78
CA ARG A 187 -3.82 -21.35 0.41
C ARG A 187 -3.13 -20.09 -0.04
N ILE A 188 -2.67 -20.11 -1.27
CA ILE A 188 -1.84 -19.04 -1.83
C ILE A 188 -2.41 -18.66 -3.18
N LEU A 189 -2.77 -17.38 -3.31
CA LEU A 189 -3.10 -16.73 -4.56
C LEU A 189 -1.92 -15.84 -4.94
N THR A 190 -1.22 -16.23 -6.00
CA THR A 190 -0.10 -15.46 -6.56
C THR A 190 -0.31 -15.25 -8.05
N ASN A 191 0.39 -14.28 -8.64
CA ASN A 191 0.42 -14.18 -10.10
C ASN A 191 1.04 -15.45 -10.70
N PHE A 192 0.63 -15.76 -11.93
CA PHE A 192 1.29 -16.77 -12.73
C PHE A 192 2.54 -16.12 -13.35
N HIS A 193 3.73 -16.56 -12.95
CA HIS A 193 4.92 -16.36 -13.76
C HIS A 193 4.89 -17.49 -14.80
N GLY A 194 4.55 -17.17 -16.06
CA GLY A 194 4.95 -18.04 -17.15
C GLY A 194 6.48 -18.01 -17.20
N ASP A 195 7.10 -19.18 -17.20
CA ASP A 195 8.55 -19.35 -17.28
C ASP A 195 9.15 -18.42 -18.36
N GLN A 196 10.24 -17.72 -18.02
CA GLN A 196 11.20 -17.20 -19.01
C GLN A 196 12.22 -18.26 -19.33
#